data_AF-A0A2H9L9F4-F1
#
_entry.id   AF-A0A2H9L9F4-F1
#
_cell.length_a   1.000
_cell.length_b   1.000
_cell.length_c   1.000
_cell.angle_alpha   90.00
_cell.angle_beta   90.00
_cell.angle_gamma   90.00
#
_symmetry.space_group_name_H-M   'P 1'
#
loop_
_entity.id
_entity.type
_entity.pdbx_description
1 polymer ?
#
loop_
_entity_poly.entity_id
_entity_poly.type
_entity_poly.pdbx_seq_one_letter_code
_entity_poly.pdbx_strand_id
1 'polypeptide(L)'
;MSKEKRPTLVKIKLRVEPAEIISFESVWVRKVTHNIGEICNLPLFAENYKYKDLIEFDPETREALDVIKDGGYYPTELKRYKGTFSAAKTKWETKGYIVEGFAPGILGLSVRHE
;
A
#
# COMPACT_ATOMS: atom_id res chain seq x y z
N MET A 1 -2.58 28.40 -18.91
CA MET A 1 -2.95 27.15 -18.21
C MET A 1 -1.77 26.21 -18.23
N SER A 2 -1.09 26.01 -17.10
CA SER A 2 0.03 25.06 -17.03
C SER A 2 -0.51 23.64 -17.15
N LYS A 3 0.08 22.82 -18.03
CA LYS A 3 -0.24 21.39 -18.10
C LYS A 3 0.33 20.75 -16.83
N GLU A 4 -0.51 20.48 -15.84
CA GLU A 4 -0.09 19.64 -14.72
C GLU A 4 0.41 18.31 -15.27
N LYS A 5 1.70 18.04 -15.09
CA LYS A 5 2.28 16.73 -15.43
C LYS A 5 1.54 15.71 -14.57
N ARG A 6 0.89 14.74 -15.22
CA ARG A 6 0.24 13.63 -14.52
C ARG A 6 1.26 12.97 -13.59
N PRO A 7 0.88 12.68 -12.33
CA PRO A 7 1.78 11.99 -11.43
C PRO A 7 2.22 10.66 -12.03
N THR A 8 3.52 10.37 -11.97
CA THR A 8 4.06 9.12 -12.50
C THR A 8 3.94 8.03 -11.42
N LEU A 9 3.25 6.93 -11.74
CA LEU A 9 3.20 5.74 -10.90
C LEU A 9 4.36 4.81 -11.24
N VAL A 10 5.00 4.25 -10.22
CA VAL A 10 6.07 3.25 -10.36
C VAL A 10 5.80 2.08 -9.42
N LYS A 11 6.25 0.89 -9.80
CA LYS A 11 6.17 -0.30 -8.94
C LYS A 11 7.47 -0.42 -8.13
N ILE A 12 7.35 -0.59 -6.81
CA ILE A 12 8.44 -0.69 -5.84
C ILE A 12 8.32 -2.02 -5.08
N LYS A 13 9.45 -2.62 -4.73
CA LYS A 13 9.56 -3.80 -3.88
C LYS A 13 9.70 -3.38 -2.41
N LEU A 14 8.81 -3.86 -1.57
CA LEU A 14 8.89 -3.75 -0.12
C LEU A 14 9.41 -5.06 0.44
N ARG A 15 10.33 -5.01 1.39
CA ARG A 15 10.84 -6.21 2.05
C ARG A 15 9.80 -6.76 3.04
N VAL A 16 9.67 -8.09 3.09
CA VAL A 16 8.77 -8.79 4.02
C VAL A 16 9.60 -9.42 5.14
N GLU A 17 9.26 -9.12 6.40
CA GLU A 17 9.91 -9.65 7.62
C GLU A 17 8.92 -10.47 8.46
N PRO A 18 9.38 -11.44 9.29
CA PRO A 18 10.75 -11.91 9.49
C PRO A 18 11.02 -13.12 8.58
N ALA A 19 11.23 -12.90 7.29
CA ALA A 19 11.53 -14.01 6.43
C ALA A 19 13.02 -14.36 6.57
N GLU A 20 13.32 -15.55 7.11
CA GLU A 20 14.64 -16.21 7.04
C GLU A 20 15.14 -16.39 5.58
N ILE A 21 14.31 -16.00 4.61
CA ILE A 21 14.50 -16.00 3.17
C ILE A 21 14.23 -14.57 2.69
N ILE A 22 15.03 -14.06 1.75
CA ILE A 22 14.76 -12.75 1.13
C ILE A 22 13.43 -12.84 0.34
N SER A 23 12.42 -12.09 0.78
CA SER A 23 11.09 -12.01 0.13
C SER A 23 10.65 -10.56 -0.02
N PHE A 24 9.88 -10.29 -1.09
CA PHE A 24 9.42 -8.95 -1.43
C PHE A 24 7.94 -8.94 -1.82
N GLU A 25 7.25 -7.87 -1.41
CA GLU A 25 5.93 -7.48 -1.91
C GLU A 25 6.06 -6.34 -2.92
N SER A 26 5.27 -6.34 -3.99
CA SER A 26 5.25 -5.24 -4.96
C SER A 26 4.09 -4.29 -4.71
N VAL A 27 4.37 -2.99 -4.56
CA VAL A 27 3.36 -1.93 -4.42
C VAL A 27 3.50 -0.87 -5.51
N TRP A 28 2.41 -0.17 -5.79
CA TRP A 28 2.39 1.03 -6.60
C TRP A 28 2.68 2.25 -5.75
N VAL A 29 3.56 3.11 -6.26
CA VAL A 29 4.01 4.31 -5.59
C VAL A 29 3.83 5.50 -6.54
N ARG A 30 3.26 6.58 -6.02
CA ARG A 30 3.22 7.87 -6.71
C ARG A 30 4.55 8.57 -6.48
N LYS A 31 5.32 8.72 -7.55
CA LYS A 31 6.64 9.34 -7.53
C LYS A 31 6.53 10.83 -7.19
N VAL A 32 7.24 11.27 -6.14
CA VAL A 32 7.34 12.67 -5.71
C VAL A 32 8.65 13.28 -6.22
N THR A 33 9.76 12.57 -6.03
CA THR A 33 11.09 12.92 -6.56
C THR A 33 11.72 11.71 -7.26
N HIS A 34 12.97 11.79 -7.69
CA HIS A 34 13.65 10.69 -8.37
C HIS A 34 13.73 9.38 -7.55
N ASN A 35 13.86 9.49 -6.23
CA ASN A 35 14.04 8.41 -5.23
C ASN A 35 12.96 8.40 -4.12
N ILE A 36 11.97 9.30 -4.16
CA ILE A 36 10.91 9.37 -3.13
C ILE A 36 9.54 9.14 -3.76
N GLY A 37 8.68 8.39 -3.08
CA GLY A 37 7.28 8.31 -3.46
C GLY A 37 6.34 7.84 -2.36
N GLU A 38 5.05 8.05 -2.60
CA GLU A 38 3.95 7.73 -1.68
C GLU A 38 3.27 6.41 -2.09
N ILE A 39 3.14 5.46 -1.15
CA ILE A 39 2.45 4.18 -1.39
C ILE A 39 0.96 4.42 -1.70
N CYS A 40 0.49 3.82 -2.80
CA CYS A 40 -0.84 4.05 -3.37
C CYS A 40 -1.82 2.88 -3.24
N ASN A 41 -1.37 1.71 -2.79
CA ASN A 41 -2.22 0.55 -2.52
C ASN A 41 -1.86 -0.06 -1.16
N LEU A 42 -2.69 -0.95 -0.64
CA LEU A 42 -2.47 -1.58 0.66
C LEU A 42 -1.29 -2.58 0.59
N PRO A 43 -0.21 -2.41 1.38
CA PRO A 43 0.78 -3.47 1.59
C PRO A 43 0.17 -4.57 2.44
N LEU A 44 0.27 -5.83 2.03
CA LEU A 44 -0.43 -6.97 2.62
C LEU A 44 0.48 -7.86 3.47
N PHE A 45 1.75 -7.95 3.11
CA PHE A 45 2.73 -8.82 3.75
C PHE A 45 3.88 -8.02 4.36
N ALA A 46 4.22 -6.87 3.75
CA ALA A 46 5.26 -6.00 4.26
C ALA A 46 4.72 -5.12 5.41
N GLU A 47 4.53 -5.72 6.60
CA GLU A 47 3.84 -5.10 7.76
C GLU A 47 4.48 -3.79 8.27
N ASN A 48 5.77 -3.58 7.98
CA ASN A 48 6.49 -2.35 8.32
C ASN A 48 6.11 -1.15 7.43
N TYR A 49 5.35 -1.39 6.36
CA TYR A 49 4.91 -0.37 5.41
C TYR A 49 3.39 -0.29 5.39
N LYS A 50 2.88 0.93 5.21
CA LYS A 50 1.46 1.23 5.31
C LYS A 50 1.01 2.06 4.13
N TYR A 51 -0.30 2.09 3.94
CA TYR A 51 -0.91 2.96 2.95
C TYR A 51 -0.53 4.42 3.23
N LYS A 52 -0.19 5.15 2.16
CA LYS A 52 0.27 6.56 2.21
C LYS A 52 1.62 6.81 2.87
N ASP A 53 2.36 5.79 3.26
CA ASP A 53 3.75 6.00 3.67
C ASP A 53 4.53 6.67 2.54
N LEU A 54 5.32 7.66 2.92
CA LEU A 54 6.31 8.27 2.05
C LEU A 54 7.62 7.51 2.24
N ILE A 55 8.10 6.87 1.18
CA ILE A 55 9.27 6.02 1.23
C ILE A 55 10.38 6.57 0.35
N GLU A 56 11.62 6.33 0.79
CA GLU A 56 12.79 6.38 -0.08
C GLU A 56 12.95 5.03 -0.76
N PHE A 57 13.32 5.03 -2.05
CA PHE A 57 13.59 3.81 -2.80
C PHE A 57 14.78 4.02 -3.75
N ASP A 58 15.51 2.92 -3.99
CA ASP A 58 16.57 2.88 -5.00
C ASP A 58 15.95 2.94 -6.42
N PRO A 59 16.29 3.95 -7.25
CA PRO A 59 15.72 4.09 -8.59
C PRO A 59 16.07 2.97 -9.56
N GLU A 60 17.20 2.29 -9.37
CA GLU A 60 17.70 1.21 -10.21
C GLU A 60 17.07 -0.12 -9.81
N THR A 61 17.21 -0.50 -8.53
CA THR A 61 16.73 -1.80 -8.03
C THR A 61 15.23 -1.80 -7.71
N ARG A 62 14.62 -0.61 -7.57
CA ARG A 62 13.22 -0.40 -7.17
C ARG A 62 12.91 -0.99 -5.80
N GLU A 63 13.90 -1.04 -4.91
CA GLU A 63 13.73 -1.51 -3.55
C GLU A 63 13.49 -0.34 -2.60
N ALA A 64 12.51 -0.49 -1.71
CA ALA A 64 12.31 0.46 -0.62
C ALA A 64 13.49 0.39 0.36
N LEU A 65 14.01 1.56 0.72
CA LEU A 65 15.14 1.69 1.64
C LEU A 65 14.65 2.05 3.04
N ASP A 66 13.79 3.06 3.14
CA ASP A 66 13.27 3.54 4.42
C ASP A 66 11.91 4.24 4.28
N VAL A 67 11.17 4.31 5.39
CA VAL A 67 9.96 5.13 5.52
C VAL A 67 10.36 6.51 6.04
N ILE A 68 10.29 7.51 5.15
CA ILE A 68 10.61 8.90 5.46
C ILE A 68 9.50 9.52 6.32
N LYS A 69 8.25 9.12 6.09
CA LYS A 69 7.09 9.63 6.82
C LYS A 69 5.95 8.61 6.84
N ASP A 70 5.43 8.36 8.03
CA ASP A 70 4.23 7.54 8.26
C ASP A 70 3.00 8.17 7.59
N GLY A 71 2.23 7.34 6.88
CA GLY A 71 1.03 7.72 6.14
C GLY A 71 -0.19 7.98 7.01
N GLY A 72 -0.11 7.66 8.31
CA GLY A 72 -1.17 7.81 9.30
C GLY A 72 -2.22 6.69 9.27
N TYR A 73 -1.89 5.52 8.71
CA TYR A 73 -2.77 4.37 8.62
C TYR A 73 -2.27 3.22 9.47
N TYR A 74 -3.15 2.33 9.91
CA TYR A 74 -2.77 1.06 10.50
C TYR A 74 -2.23 0.08 9.42
N PRO A 75 -1.39 -0.90 9.80
CA PRO A 75 -1.04 -2.00 8.90
C PRO A 75 -2.27 -2.71 8.35
N THR A 76 -2.14 -3.32 7.17
CA THR A 76 -3.28 -3.94 6.50
C THR A 76 -3.69 -5.23 7.19
N GLU A 77 -4.99 -5.37 7.46
CA GLU A 77 -5.59 -6.62 7.93
C GLU A 77 -6.24 -7.40 6.78
N LEU A 78 -6.03 -8.71 6.76
CA LEU A 78 -6.70 -9.61 5.82
C LEU A 78 -8.02 -10.12 6.40
N LYS A 79 -9.13 -9.90 5.68
CA LYS A 79 -10.46 -10.34 6.10
C LYS A 79 -11.17 -11.19 5.05
N ARG A 80 -11.60 -12.37 5.46
CA ARG A 80 -12.52 -13.20 4.64
C ARG A 80 -13.93 -12.62 4.64
N TYR A 81 -14.61 -12.68 3.49
CA TYR A 81 -16.01 -12.30 3.37
C TYR A 81 -16.84 -13.40 2.68
N LYS A 82 -18.15 -13.35 2.91
CA LYS A 82 -19.16 -14.17 2.22
C LYS A 82 -20.03 -13.28 1.35
N GLY A 83 -20.53 -13.80 0.23
CA GLY A 83 -21.35 -13.04 -0.72
C GLY A 83 -20.51 -12.28 -1.75
N THR A 84 -21.00 -11.14 -2.21
CA THR A 84 -20.34 -10.35 -3.27
C THR A 84 -19.25 -9.44 -2.72
N PHE A 85 -18.21 -9.21 -3.52
CA PHE A 85 -17.15 -8.25 -3.20
C PHE A 85 -17.72 -6.86 -2.90
N SER A 86 -18.63 -6.37 -3.74
CA SER A 86 -19.22 -5.04 -3.60
C SER A 86 -19.92 -4.85 -2.26
N ALA A 87 -20.72 -5.82 -1.81
CA ALA A 87 -21.40 -5.72 -0.52
C ALA A 87 -20.42 -5.72 0.66
N ALA A 88 -19.39 -6.57 0.60
CA ALA A 88 -18.35 -6.63 1.63
C ALA A 88 -17.52 -5.34 1.66
N LYS A 89 -17.16 -4.80 0.50
CA LYS A 89 -16.44 -3.52 0.35
C LYS A 89 -17.23 -2.37 0.95
N THR A 90 -18.49 -2.19 0.53
CA THR A 90 -19.35 -1.13 1.06
C THR A 90 -19.48 -1.19 2.58
N LYS A 91 -19.62 -2.39 3.16
CA LYS A 91 -19.73 -2.57 4.63
C LYS A 91 -18.53 -2.01 5.40
N TRP A 92 -17.32 -2.09 4.85
CA TRP A 92 -16.10 -1.64 5.53
C TRP A 92 -15.80 -0.18 5.20
N GLU A 93 -16.04 0.25 3.96
CA GLU A 93 -15.89 1.66 3.57
C GLU A 93 -16.80 2.58 4.40
N THR A 94 -18.03 2.16 4.73
CA THR A 94 -18.94 2.94 5.60
C THR A 94 -18.45 3.06 7.04
N LYS A 95 -17.47 2.26 7.45
CA LYS A 95 -16.80 2.35 8.75
C LYS A 95 -15.48 3.12 8.69
N GLY A 96 -15.17 3.75 7.55
CA GLY A 96 -13.94 4.54 7.36
C GLY A 96 -12.74 3.73 6.88
N TYR A 97 -12.89 2.45 6.54
CA TYR A 97 -11.78 1.65 6.04
C TYR A 97 -11.51 1.91 4.56
N ILE A 98 -10.24 1.86 4.19
CA ILE A 98 -9.80 1.62 2.82
C ILE A 98 -9.82 0.11 2.58
N VAL A 99 -10.34 -0.28 1.42
CA VAL A 99 -10.61 -1.68 1.10
C VAL A 99 -10.06 -2.01 -0.28
N GLU A 100 -9.23 -3.06 -0.35
CA GLU A 100 -8.77 -3.64 -1.61
C GLU A 100 -9.13 -5.12 -1.70
N GLY A 101 -9.48 -5.58 -2.91
CA GLY A 101 -9.68 -7.00 -3.18
C GLY A 101 -8.35 -7.66 -3.46
N PHE A 102 -7.99 -8.65 -2.64
CA PHE A 102 -6.71 -9.37 -2.82
C PHE A 102 -6.88 -10.67 -3.59
N ALA A 103 -7.82 -11.49 -3.15
CA ALA A 103 -8.14 -12.78 -3.75
C ALA A 103 -9.66 -13.02 -3.64
N PRO A 104 -10.23 -13.95 -4.41
CA PRO A 104 -11.64 -14.30 -4.26
C PRO A 104 -12.00 -14.61 -2.80
N GLY A 105 -12.89 -13.81 -2.22
CA GLY A 105 -13.33 -13.97 -0.83
C GLY A 105 -12.40 -13.35 0.23
N ILE A 106 -11.36 -12.60 -0.15
CA ILE A 106 -10.41 -11.95 0.77
C ILE A 106 -10.28 -10.45 0.46
N LEU A 107 -10.44 -9.62 1.49
CA LEU A 107 -10.18 -8.18 1.47
C LEU A 107 -8.89 -7.86 2.23
N GLY A 108 -8.12 -6.90 1.75
CA GLY A 108 -7.21 -6.11 2.55
C GLY A 108 -7.93 -4.89 3.10
N LEU A 109 -7.75 -4.59 4.38
CA LEU A 109 -8.41 -3.51 5.10
C LEU A 109 -7.38 -2.66 5.85
N SER A 110 -7.48 -1.35 5.80
CA SER A 110 -6.76 -0.45 6.69
C SER A 110 -7.61 0.77 7.04
N VAL A 111 -7.32 1.41 8.16
CA VAL A 111 -8.01 2.61 8.64
C VAL A 111 -6.98 3.60 9.18
N ARG A 112 -7.34 4.89 9.19
CA ARG A 112 -6.47 5.96 9.68
C ARG A 112 -6.32 5.89 11.21
N HIS A 113 -5.16 6.27 11.74
CA HIS A 113 -5.00 6.56 13.18
C HIS A 113 -5.85 7.81 13.49
N GLU A 114 -6.84 7.68 14.37
CA GLU A 114 -7.69 8.79 14.82
C GLU A 114 -6.93 9.78 15.70
#